data_AF-A0A6J6YQA8-F1
#
_entry.id   AF-A0A6J6YQA8-F1
#
_cell.length_a   1.000
_cell.length_b   1.000
_cell.length_c   1.000
_cell.angle_alpha   90.00
_cell.angle_beta   90.00
_cell.angle_gamma   90.00
#
_symmetry.space_group_name_H-M   'P 1'
#
loop_
_entity.id
_entity.type
_entity.pdbx_description
1 polymer ?
#
loop_
_entity_poly.entity_id
_entity_poly.type
_entity_poly.pdbx_seq_one_letter_code
_entity_poly.pdbx_strand_id
1 'polypeptide(L)'
;MLSTLRSVKGNLTAIAFLPTPESQLERYEDIALPALADAAEAGGSISPAKGRGTSRASVGDLAADLASAIVGPLRDRLERAVSESAGDRDELAQRIRSTFREWKGQRVDESVSFGVLSACNRGILDRLPKGSQVRWVVAAGDAPSPDCEDNALGGVTERGAAFPTGHNAPPLHPGCHCVVLPAL
;
A
#
# COMPACT_ATOMS: atom_id res chain seq x y z
N MET A 1 -15.51 -0.61 21.55
CA MET A 1 -15.25 0.79 21.12
C MET A 1 -16.52 1.66 21.17
N LEU A 2 -17.57 1.42 20.36
CA LEU A 2 -18.81 2.21 20.43
C LEU A 2 -19.61 2.01 21.73
N SER A 3 -19.65 0.79 22.27
CA SER A 3 -20.24 0.50 23.59
C SER A 3 -19.44 1.15 24.74
N THR A 4 -18.12 1.17 24.60
CA THR A 4 -17.17 1.79 25.54
C THR A 4 -17.32 3.31 25.57
N LEU A 5 -17.51 3.96 24.42
CA LEU A 5 -17.75 5.41 24.34
C LEU A 5 -19.05 5.86 25.03
N ARG A 6 -20.05 4.97 25.15
CA ARG A 6 -21.30 5.26 25.88
C ARG A 6 -21.17 5.12 27.39
N SER A 7 -20.23 4.33 27.88
CA SER A 7 -20.13 4.01 29.32
C SER A 7 -19.24 4.98 30.11
N VAL A 8 -18.51 5.89 29.46
CA VAL A 8 -17.56 6.76 30.16
C VAL A 8 -18.12 8.18 30.35
N LYS A 9 -18.14 8.63 31.62
CA LYS A 9 -18.51 9.99 32.03
C LYS A 9 -17.30 10.92 31.90
N GLY A 10 -17.39 11.94 31.05
CA GLY A 10 -16.36 12.99 30.89
C GLY A 10 -16.11 13.37 29.41
N ASN A 11 -15.42 14.50 29.18
CA ASN A 11 -14.89 14.90 27.87
C ASN A 11 -13.70 13.99 27.49
N LEU A 12 -13.98 12.76 27.06
CA LEU A 12 -12.96 11.90 26.48
C LEU A 12 -13.05 11.96 24.96
N THR A 13 -12.00 12.49 24.36
CA THR A 13 -11.81 12.48 22.91
C THR A 13 -11.63 11.04 22.45
N ALA A 14 -12.23 10.67 21.31
CA ALA A 14 -12.22 9.28 20.80
C ALA A 14 -10.81 8.70 20.59
N ILE A 15 -9.80 9.56 20.46
CA ILE A 15 -8.38 9.20 20.32
C ILE A 15 -7.79 8.61 21.60
N ALA A 16 -8.32 8.99 22.77
CA ALA A 16 -7.83 8.46 24.06
C ALA A 16 -8.02 6.94 24.18
N PHE A 17 -8.81 6.32 23.32
CA PHE A 17 -9.05 4.88 23.27
C PHE A 17 -8.32 4.17 22.12
N LEU A 18 -7.61 4.91 21.27
CA LEU A 18 -6.77 4.31 20.26
C LEU A 18 -5.45 3.86 20.91
N PRO A 19 -4.81 2.82 20.38
CA PRO A 19 -3.39 2.56 20.66
C PRO A 19 -2.53 3.81 20.41
N THR A 20 -1.29 3.79 20.86
CA THR A 20 -0.31 4.77 20.39
C THR A 20 -0.13 4.64 18.87
N PRO A 21 0.25 5.72 18.16
CA PRO A 21 0.56 5.66 16.74
C PRO A 21 1.53 4.54 16.38
N GLU A 22 2.59 4.39 17.17
CA GLU A 22 3.66 3.42 16.97
C GLU A 22 3.12 1.99 17.10
N SER A 23 2.37 1.70 18.18
CA SER A 23 1.77 0.38 18.37
C SER A 23 0.64 0.06 17.39
N GLN A 24 0.10 1.06 16.70
CA GLN A 24 -0.84 0.81 15.60
C GLN A 24 -0.09 0.52 14.30
N LEU A 25 0.97 1.26 13.99
CA LEU A 25 1.82 1.01 12.82
C LEU A 25 2.41 -0.40 12.89
N GLU A 26 3.07 -0.75 13.99
CA GLU A 26 3.67 -2.08 14.22
C GLU A 26 2.65 -3.21 13.98
N ARG A 27 1.44 -3.07 14.50
CA ARG A 27 0.37 -4.07 14.28
C ARG A 27 -0.03 -4.22 12.82
N TYR A 28 -0.08 -3.12 12.07
CA TYR A 28 -0.45 -3.16 10.66
C TYR A 28 0.70 -3.72 9.81
N GLU A 29 1.94 -3.40 10.17
CA GLU A 29 3.15 -3.98 9.56
C GLU A 29 3.19 -5.49 9.75
N ASP A 30 2.99 -5.97 10.98
CA ASP A 30 2.96 -7.40 11.33
C ASP A 30 1.89 -8.17 10.54
N ILE A 31 0.72 -7.55 10.33
CA ILE A 31 -0.38 -8.14 9.54
C ILE A 31 -0.05 -8.15 8.05
N ALA A 32 0.53 -7.07 7.54
CA ALA A 32 0.81 -6.91 6.11
C ALA A 32 1.99 -7.79 5.65
N LEU A 33 3.03 -7.90 6.48
CA LEU A 33 4.31 -8.48 6.09
C LEU A 33 4.20 -9.89 5.49
N PRO A 34 3.47 -10.87 6.07
CA PRO A 34 3.37 -12.21 5.50
C PRO A 34 2.73 -12.20 4.11
N ALA A 35 1.64 -11.43 3.94
CA ALA A 35 0.91 -11.35 2.67
C ALA A 35 1.75 -10.68 1.57
N LEU A 36 2.48 -9.61 1.91
CA LEU A 36 3.40 -8.98 0.96
C LEU A 36 4.57 -9.89 0.60
N ALA A 37 5.08 -10.67 1.55
CA ALA A 37 6.14 -11.62 1.26
C ALA A 37 5.65 -12.74 0.33
N ASP A 38 4.41 -13.20 0.49
CA ASP A 38 3.80 -14.18 -0.42
C ASP A 38 3.54 -13.59 -1.81
N ALA A 39 3.11 -12.32 -1.91
CA ALA A 39 2.98 -11.62 -3.18
C ALA A 39 4.31 -11.49 -3.92
N ALA A 40 5.41 -11.20 -3.20
CA ALA A 40 6.74 -11.15 -3.78
C ALA A 40 7.23 -12.53 -4.26
N GLU A 41 6.95 -13.61 -3.53
CA GLU A 41 7.24 -14.97 -4.01
C GLU A 41 6.42 -15.33 -5.26
N ALA A 42 5.15 -14.94 -5.30
CA ALA A 42 4.31 -15.13 -6.49
C ALA A 42 4.87 -14.37 -7.70
N GLY A 43 5.28 -13.12 -7.52
CA GLY A 43 5.95 -12.34 -8.56
C GLY A 43 7.26 -12.96 -9.02
N GLY A 44 8.11 -13.40 -8.09
CA GLY A 44 9.35 -14.09 -8.43
C GLY A 44 9.15 -15.38 -9.23
N SER A 45 8.01 -16.05 -9.06
CA SER A 45 7.65 -17.26 -9.80
C SER A 45 7.26 -16.98 -11.27
N ILE A 46 6.91 -15.74 -11.63
CA ILE A 46 6.61 -15.33 -13.01
C ILE A 46 7.88 -15.33 -13.88
N SER A 47 9.05 -15.06 -13.28
CA SER A 47 10.33 -15.06 -13.99
C SER A 47 11.37 -15.94 -13.31
N PRO A 48 11.29 -17.27 -13.48
CA PRO A 48 12.25 -18.18 -12.87
C PRO A 48 13.60 -18.07 -13.59
N ALA A 49 14.53 -17.30 -13.03
CA ALA A 49 15.93 -17.38 -13.44
C ALA A 49 16.52 -18.73 -12.99
N LYS A 50 17.03 -19.53 -13.94
CA LYS A 50 17.71 -20.79 -13.63
C LYS A 50 18.92 -20.53 -12.71
N GLY A 51 19.00 -21.23 -11.58
CA GLY A 51 20.20 -21.32 -10.75
C GLY A 51 20.40 -20.21 -9.72
N ARG A 52 19.47 -19.26 -9.56
CA ARG A 52 19.55 -18.25 -8.50
C ARG A 52 18.82 -18.73 -7.24
N GLY A 53 19.47 -18.59 -6.09
CA GLY A 53 18.93 -19.01 -4.78
C GLY A 53 17.58 -18.37 -4.46
N THR A 54 16.79 -19.08 -3.67
CA THR A 54 15.40 -18.72 -3.31
C THR A 54 15.30 -17.76 -2.14
N SER A 55 16.22 -16.81 -2.00
CA SER A 55 16.11 -15.83 -0.91
C SER A 55 14.83 -15.04 -1.10
N ARG A 56 13.93 -15.07 -0.10
CA ARG A 56 12.69 -14.27 -0.12
C ARG A 56 13.05 -12.80 -0.29
N ALA A 57 12.30 -12.10 -1.14
CA ALA A 57 12.45 -10.65 -1.27
C ALA A 57 12.23 -9.99 0.10
N SER A 58 13.06 -9.01 0.44
CA SER A 58 12.82 -8.19 1.61
C SER A 58 11.71 -7.20 1.28
N VAL A 59 10.61 -7.26 2.05
CA VAL A 59 9.41 -6.43 1.87
C VAL A 59 9.00 -5.70 3.15
N GLY A 60 9.90 -5.61 4.14
CA GLY A 60 9.62 -4.94 5.41
C GLY A 60 9.35 -3.45 5.28
N ASP A 61 10.08 -2.78 4.39
CA ASP A 61 9.82 -1.39 3.98
C ASP A 61 8.44 -1.24 3.33
N LEU A 62 8.03 -2.15 2.45
CA LEU A 62 6.70 -2.11 1.84
C LEU A 62 5.58 -2.33 2.87
N ALA A 63 5.83 -3.15 3.89
CA ALA A 63 4.89 -3.33 5.00
C ALA A 63 4.77 -2.04 5.83
N ALA A 64 5.88 -1.38 6.14
CA ALA A 64 5.93 -0.09 6.84
C ALA A 64 5.23 1.03 6.05
N ASP A 65 5.46 1.09 4.75
CA ASP A 65 4.81 2.05 3.85
C ASP A 65 3.30 1.83 3.80
N LEU A 66 2.85 0.57 3.66
CA LEU A 66 1.43 0.22 3.66
C LEU A 66 0.76 0.57 5.00
N ALA A 67 1.41 0.23 6.11
CA ALA A 67 0.91 0.60 7.43
C ALA A 67 0.77 2.11 7.57
N SER A 68 1.78 2.87 7.15
CA SER A 68 1.77 4.34 7.18
C SER A 68 0.67 4.94 6.30
N ALA A 69 0.49 4.41 5.09
CA ALA A 69 -0.53 4.84 4.14
C ALA A 69 -1.96 4.65 4.68
N ILE A 70 -2.18 3.64 5.52
CA ILE A 70 -3.49 3.35 6.13
C ILE A 70 -3.67 4.08 7.47
N VAL A 71 -2.66 4.08 8.33
CA VAL A 71 -2.78 4.56 9.71
C VAL A 71 -2.73 6.08 9.78
N GLY A 72 -1.81 6.73 9.06
CA GLY A 72 -1.61 8.18 9.11
C GLY A 72 -2.90 8.95 8.78
N PRO A 73 -3.45 8.81 7.56
CA PRO A 73 -4.60 9.63 7.19
C PRO A 73 -5.90 9.20 7.90
N LEU A 74 -5.98 7.99 8.46
CA LEU A 74 -7.07 7.59 9.37
C LEU A 74 -7.00 8.42 10.66
N ARG A 75 -5.82 8.52 11.27
CA ARG A 75 -5.60 9.27 12.50
C ARG A 75 -5.89 10.75 12.31
N ASP A 76 -5.34 11.36 11.26
CA ASP A 76 -5.60 12.76 10.92
C ASP A 76 -7.10 13.06 10.78
N ARG A 77 -7.86 12.11 10.23
CA ARG A 77 -9.31 12.26 10.05
C ARG A 77 -10.08 12.08 11.36
N LEU A 78 -9.63 11.19 12.24
CA LEU A 78 -10.21 11.03 13.58
C LEU A 78 -9.90 12.24 14.48
N GLU A 79 -8.70 12.82 14.36
CA GLU A 79 -8.30 14.08 15.02
C GLU A 79 -9.14 15.26 14.57
N ARG A 80 -9.33 15.43 13.26
CA ARG A 80 -10.25 16.44 12.73
C ARG A 80 -11.68 16.22 13.20
N ALA A 81 -12.17 14.97 13.22
CA ALA A 81 -13.51 14.68 13.72
C ALA A 81 -13.69 15.10 15.19
N VAL A 82 -12.69 14.86 16.04
CA VAL A 82 -12.71 15.30 17.44
C VAL A 82 -12.73 16.83 17.54
N SER A 83 -11.84 17.51 16.81
CA SER A 83 -11.75 18.97 16.82
C SER A 83 -13.04 19.64 16.35
N GLU A 84 -13.61 19.16 15.25
CA GLU A 84 -14.79 19.76 14.60
C GLU A 84 -16.10 19.49 15.35
N SER A 85 -16.17 18.47 16.21
CA SER A 85 -17.40 18.15 16.94
C SER A 85 -17.63 19.05 18.17
N ALA A 86 -16.66 19.89 18.55
CA ALA A 86 -16.78 20.84 19.67
C ALA A 86 -17.34 20.28 21.00
N GLY A 87 -17.15 18.97 21.26
CA GLY A 87 -17.68 18.29 22.45
C GLY A 87 -19.09 17.68 22.29
N ASP A 88 -19.76 17.86 21.15
CA ASP A 88 -20.97 17.13 20.79
C ASP A 88 -20.64 15.65 20.54
N ARG A 89 -21.15 14.80 21.44
CA ARG A 89 -20.89 13.36 21.41
C ARG A 89 -21.63 12.65 20.29
N ASP A 90 -22.82 13.11 19.91
CA ASP A 90 -23.61 12.48 18.87
C ASP A 90 -23.04 12.82 17.49
N GLU A 91 -22.62 14.08 17.31
CA GLU A 91 -21.88 14.52 16.13
C GLU A 91 -20.55 13.77 15.98
N LEU A 92 -19.75 13.69 17.06
CA LEU A 92 -18.49 12.95 17.06
C LEU A 92 -18.70 11.49 16.69
N ALA A 93 -19.70 10.84 17.28
CA ALA A 93 -20.01 9.45 16.98
C ALA A 93 -20.46 9.27 15.52
N GLN A 94 -21.18 10.23 14.94
CA GLN A 94 -21.56 10.21 13.52
C GLN A 94 -20.35 10.35 12.61
N ARG A 95 -19.43 11.28 12.90
CA ARG A 95 -18.20 11.50 12.13
C ARG A 95 -17.29 10.28 12.18
N ILE A 96 -17.07 9.68 13.35
CA ILE A 96 -16.29 8.43 13.49
C ILE A 96 -16.90 7.30 12.65
N ARG A 97 -18.22 7.10 12.72
CA ARG A 97 -18.91 6.08 11.90
C ARG A 97 -18.72 6.34 10.40
N SER A 98 -18.77 7.61 9.98
CA SER A 98 -18.54 7.99 8.58
C SER A 98 -17.12 7.68 8.14
N THR A 99 -16.13 8.12 8.92
CA THR A 99 -14.70 7.84 8.68
C THR A 99 -14.44 6.35 8.55
N PHE A 100 -14.97 5.54 9.47
CA PHE A 100 -14.77 4.10 9.43
C PHE A 100 -15.38 3.44 8.18
N ARG A 101 -16.59 3.85 7.76
CA ARG A 101 -17.22 3.31 6.54
C ARG A 101 -16.42 3.66 5.28
N GLU A 102 -15.97 4.90 5.16
CA GLU A 102 -15.12 5.34 4.05
C GLU A 102 -13.80 4.55 4.02
N TRP A 103 -13.16 4.40 5.19
CA TRP A 103 -11.89 3.69 5.30
C TRP A 103 -12.01 2.23 4.88
N LYS A 104 -13.03 1.55 5.40
CA LYS A 104 -13.27 0.14 5.12
C LYS A 104 -13.69 -0.11 3.66
N GLY A 105 -14.41 0.82 3.04
CA GLY A 105 -15.02 0.61 1.73
C GLY A 105 -14.19 1.04 0.53
N GLN A 106 -13.19 1.90 0.71
CA GLN A 106 -12.44 2.49 -0.42
C GLN A 106 -10.94 2.58 -0.15
N ARG A 107 -10.53 3.20 0.97
CA ARG A 107 -9.13 3.57 1.18
C ARG A 107 -8.22 2.38 1.47
N VAL A 108 -8.69 1.40 2.26
CA VAL A 108 -7.89 0.22 2.60
C VAL A 108 -7.61 -0.62 1.35
N ASP A 109 -8.60 -0.83 0.50
CA ASP A 109 -8.47 -1.68 -0.69
C ASP A 109 -7.46 -1.10 -1.70
N GLU A 110 -7.50 0.23 -1.93
CA GLU A 110 -6.53 0.91 -2.78
C GLU A 110 -5.09 0.79 -2.25
N SER A 111 -4.87 1.04 -0.95
CA SER A 111 -3.55 0.93 -0.33
C SER A 111 -3.03 -0.52 -0.35
N VAL A 112 -3.88 -1.48 -0.02
CA VAL A 112 -3.51 -2.91 -0.02
C VAL A 112 -3.16 -3.38 -1.43
N SER A 113 -3.98 -3.02 -2.43
CA SER A 113 -3.73 -3.39 -3.83
C SER A 113 -2.39 -2.82 -4.32
N PHE A 114 -2.11 -1.57 -3.99
CA PHE A 114 -0.81 -0.94 -4.28
C PHE A 114 0.35 -1.68 -3.61
N GLY A 115 0.24 -1.99 -2.31
CA GLY A 115 1.28 -2.72 -1.58
C GLY A 115 1.54 -4.12 -2.15
N VAL A 116 0.49 -4.88 -2.44
CA VAL A 116 0.58 -6.24 -3.00
C VAL A 116 1.25 -6.21 -4.37
N LEU A 117 0.87 -5.29 -5.25
CA LEU A 117 1.48 -5.17 -6.58
C LEU A 117 2.92 -4.68 -6.50
N SER A 118 3.24 -3.74 -5.61
CA SER A 118 4.63 -3.32 -5.35
C SER A 118 5.50 -4.50 -4.92
N ALA A 119 4.99 -5.34 -4.01
CA ALA A 119 5.70 -6.53 -3.55
C ALA A 119 5.86 -7.57 -4.67
N CYS A 120 4.81 -7.81 -5.46
CA CYS A 120 4.85 -8.70 -6.62
C CYS A 120 5.90 -8.25 -7.65
N ASN A 121 5.89 -6.96 -8.02
CA ASN A 121 6.87 -6.38 -8.95
C ASN A 121 8.30 -6.47 -8.41
N ARG A 122 8.50 -6.22 -7.11
CA ARG A 122 9.80 -6.43 -6.46
C ARG A 122 10.25 -7.89 -6.58
N GLY A 123 9.35 -8.83 -6.35
CA GLY A 123 9.59 -10.26 -6.53
C GLY A 123 10.08 -10.62 -7.93
N ILE A 124 9.41 -10.09 -8.97
CA ILE A 124 9.81 -10.29 -10.37
C ILE A 124 11.23 -9.77 -10.60
N LEU A 125 11.50 -8.54 -10.16
CA LEU A 125 12.80 -7.90 -10.34
C LEU A 125 13.92 -8.61 -9.58
N ASP A 126 13.72 -9.03 -8.34
CA ASP A 126 14.77 -9.66 -7.54
C ASP A 126 15.25 -10.99 -8.13
N ARG A 127 14.37 -11.70 -8.85
CA ARG A 127 14.72 -12.95 -9.53
C ARG A 127 15.51 -12.75 -10.82
N LEU A 128 15.46 -11.57 -11.43
CA LEU A 128 16.12 -11.30 -12.71
C LEU A 128 17.63 -11.07 -12.59
N PRO A 129 18.45 -11.68 -13.49
CA PRO A 129 19.86 -11.35 -13.67
C PRO A 129 20.19 -9.86 -13.69
N LYS A 130 21.40 -9.49 -13.23
CA LYS A 130 21.91 -8.14 -13.50
C LYS A 130 22.06 -7.98 -15.02
N GLY A 131 21.72 -6.81 -15.56
CA GLY A 131 21.68 -6.60 -17.01
C GLY A 131 20.42 -7.12 -17.70
N SER A 132 19.53 -7.83 -16.99
CA SER A 132 18.24 -8.24 -17.55
C SER A 132 17.46 -7.03 -18.04
N GLN A 133 16.88 -7.19 -19.21
CA GLN A 133 16.02 -6.20 -19.82
C GLN A 133 14.58 -6.40 -19.34
N VAL A 134 13.90 -5.31 -19.02
CA VAL A 134 12.53 -5.29 -18.51
C VAL A 134 11.70 -4.25 -19.25
N ARG A 135 10.38 -4.42 -19.24
CA ARG A 135 9.42 -3.46 -19.80
C ARG A 135 8.30 -3.20 -18.81
N TRP A 136 7.77 -1.98 -18.83
CA TRP A 136 6.58 -1.61 -18.09
C TRP A 136 5.35 -2.08 -18.85
N VAL A 137 4.41 -2.72 -18.14
CA VAL A 137 3.19 -3.24 -18.72
C VAL A 137 2.01 -2.66 -17.95
N VAL A 138 1.17 -1.94 -18.67
CA VAL A 138 -0.11 -1.46 -18.15
C VAL A 138 -1.10 -2.62 -18.16
N ALA A 139 -1.89 -2.77 -17.09
CA ALA A 139 -2.96 -3.76 -17.03
C ALA A 139 -4.02 -3.48 -18.11
N ALA A 140 -4.46 -4.52 -18.81
CA ALA A 140 -5.50 -4.40 -19.83
C ALA A 140 -6.86 -4.10 -19.17
N GLY A 141 -7.57 -3.09 -19.67
CA GLY A 141 -8.94 -2.77 -19.26
C GLY A 141 -9.09 -1.57 -18.32
N ASP A 142 -7.98 -1.09 -17.74
CA ASP A 142 -7.96 0.18 -17.00
C ASP A 142 -7.51 1.33 -17.93
N ALA A 143 -7.95 2.56 -17.63
CA ALA A 143 -7.36 3.75 -18.21
C ALA A 143 -6.09 4.09 -17.39
N PRO A 144 -4.87 3.72 -17.84
CA PRO A 144 -3.65 4.11 -17.14
C PRO A 144 -3.54 5.63 -17.01
N SER A 145 -2.79 6.08 -16.00
CA SER A 145 -2.36 7.47 -15.99
C SER A 145 -1.38 7.75 -17.14
N PRO A 146 -1.29 9.00 -17.62
CA PRO A 146 -0.33 9.38 -18.67
C PRO A 146 1.10 8.92 -18.37
N ASP A 147 1.55 9.07 -17.12
CA ASP A 147 2.87 8.62 -16.69
C ASP A 147 3.07 7.09 -16.81
N CYS A 148 2.01 6.31 -16.58
CA CYS A 148 2.07 4.85 -16.78
C CYS A 148 2.13 4.50 -18.27
N GLU A 149 1.44 5.25 -19.13
CA GLU A 149 1.52 5.09 -20.59
C GLU A 149 2.92 5.47 -21.08
N ASP A 150 3.48 6.58 -20.62
CA ASP A 150 4.82 7.04 -20.97
C ASP A 150 5.88 6.00 -20.59
N ASN A 151 5.76 5.41 -19.40
CA ASN A 151 6.66 4.32 -18.99
C ASN A 151 6.53 3.08 -19.89
N ALA A 152 5.33 2.73 -20.33
CA ALA A 152 5.10 1.62 -21.25
C ALA A 152 5.60 1.91 -22.67
N LEU A 153 5.37 3.13 -23.18
CA LEU A 153 5.81 3.60 -24.49
C LEU A 153 7.34 3.76 -24.57
N GLY A 154 7.99 4.06 -23.45
CA GLY A 154 9.45 4.11 -23.36
C GLY A 154 10.16 2.80 -23.68
N GLY A 155 9.42 1.68 -23.70
CA GLY A 155 9.93 0.39 -24.13
C GLY A 155 10.79 -0.31 -23.08
N VAL A 156 11.90 -0.88 -23.54
CA VAL A 156 12.74 -1.77 -22.73
C VAL A 156 13.82 -0.97 -22.01
N THR A 157 14.03 -1.26 -20.72
CA THR A 157 15.10 -0.69 -19.90
C THR A 157 15.84 -1.79 -19.12
N GLU A 158 17.04 -1.49 -18.62
CA GLU A 158 17.75 -2.41 -17.73
C GLU A 158 17.05 -2.49 -16.37
N ARG A 159 16.98 -3.68 -15.79
CA ARG A 159 16.47 -3.93 -14.44
C ARG A 159 17.12 -2.99 -13.41
N GLY A 160 16.30 -2.15 -12.78
CA GLY A 160 16.73 -1.21 -11.75
C GLY A 160 17.15 0.17 -12.29
N ALA A 161 17.21 0.35 -13.61
CA ALA A 161 17.28 1.67 -14.21
C ALA A 161 15.91 2.36 -14.17
N ALA A 162 15.92 3.68 -14.24
CA ALA A 162 14.71 4.47 -14.31
C ALA A 162 14.00 4.27 -15.67
N PHE A 163 12.68 4.16 -15.61
CA PHE A 163 11.77 4.36 -16.74
C PHE A 163 11.66 5.86 -17.08
N PRO A 164 11.06 6.26 -18.21
CA PRO A 164 10.96 7.66 -18.65
C PRO A 164 10.52 8.68 -17.60
N THR A 165 9.61 8.29 -16.70
CA THR A 165 9.11 9.17 -15.61
C THR A 165 10.01 9.20 -14.37
N GLY A 166 11.18 8.56 -14.41
CA GLY A 166 12.13 8.51 -13.30
C GLY A 166 11.91 7.37 -12.30
N HIS A 167 10.82 6.61 -12.42
CA HIS A 167 10.50 5.50 -11.52
C HIS A 167 11.24 4.23 -11.94
N ASN A 168 11.64 3.40 -10.97
CA ASN A 168 12.39 2.17 -11.25
C ASN A 168 11.51 0.92 -11.38
N ALA A 169 10.26 0.99 -10.91
CA ALA A 169 9.31 -0.10 -10.95
C ALA A 169 7.87 0.42 -10.79
N PRO A 170 6.87 -0.32 -11.29
CA PRO A 170 5.46 -0.12 -10.96
C PRO A 170 5.08 -0.75 -9.61
N PRO A 171 3.87 -0.45 -9.09
CA PRO A 171 2.93 0.60 -9.55
C PRO A 171 3.41 2.01 -9.22
N LEU A 172 2.93 3.01 -10.00
CA LEU A 172 3.32 4.42 -9.84
C LEU A 172 2.63 5.11 -8.64
N HIS A 173 1.36 4.79 -8.45
CA HIS A 173 0.49 5.38 -7.43
C HIS A 173 -0.62 4.38 -7.07
N PRO A 174 -1.30 4.58 -5.92
CA PRO A 174 -2.51 3.83 -5.61
C PRO A 174 -3.51 3.84 -6.78
N GLY A 175 -4.12 2.69 -7.05
CA GLY A 175 -5.04 2.47 -8.17
C GLY A 175 -4.41 2.08 -9.52
N CYS A 176 -3.07 2.15 -9.70
CA CYS A 176 -2.42 1.56 -10.89
C CYS A 176 -2.22 0.06 -10.68
N HIS A 177 -2.64 -0.73 -11.66
CA HIS A 177 -2.46 -2.18 -11.70
C HIS A 177 -1.27 -2.63 -12.56
N CYS A 178 -0.36 -1.69 -12.84
CA CYS A 178 0.74 -1.88 -13.76
C CYS A 178 1.79 -2.85 -13.18
N VAL A 179 2.46 -3.60 -14.05
CA VAL A 179 3.47 -4.59 -13.69
C VAL A 179 4.72 -4.45 -14.54
N VAL A 180 5.86 -4.91 -14.01
CA VAL A 180 7.12 -4.99 -14.75
C VAL A 180 7.35 -6.43 -15.17
N LEU A 181 7.67 -6.65 -16.45
CA LEU A 181 7.95 -7.97 -16.99
C LEU A 181 9.32 -8.00 -17.66
N PRO A 182 9.99 -9.16 -17.69
CA PRO A 182 11.18 -9.34 -18.51
C PRO A 182 10.87 -9.05 -19.98
N ALA A 183 11.76 -8.32 -20.65
CA ALA A 183 11.75 -8.24 -22.10
C ALA A 183 12.36 -9.53 -22.66
N LEU A 184 11.64 -10.19 -23.58
CA LEU A 184 12.10 -11.38 -24.29
C LEU A 184 13.09 -10.99 -25.39
#